data_AF-A0A147JSX8-F1
#
_entry.id   AF-A0A147JSX8-F1
#
_cell.length_a   1.000
_cell.length_b   1.000
_cell.length_c   1.000
_cell.angle_alpha   90.00
_cell.angle_beta   90.00
_cell.angle_gamma   90.00
#
_symmetry.space_group_name_H-M   'P 1'
#
loop_
_entity.id
_entity.type
_entity.pdbx_description
1 polymer ?
#
loop_
_entity_poly.entity_id
_entity_poly.type
_entity_poly.pdbx_seq_one_letter_code
_entity_poly.pdbx_strand_id
1 'polypeptide(L)'
;MSSERTLDGLLKEIDGLVKLSPANFSFASKRGEGICKAIKEFKDAIEPGTIHRDSLDKLFSTVARAAGQLTQSALNLREDRRLRADWTRFAQRDLIRLKDWALALQEFLVANASSLKLNSRTNAGSKIDLEEMLKVLHKDNAISERTFFMLTTYLAQNGRSKLNDPTIIEQISRISTQLSELHEMRQVISDA
;
A
#
# COMPACT_ATOMS: atom_id res chain seq x y z
N MET A 1 -5.65 7.12 9.58
CA MET A 1 -6.51 7.65 8.48
C MET A 1 -6.06 7.19 7.07
N SER A 2 -5.22 6.16 6.92
CA SER A 2 -4.67 5.73 5.61
C SER A 2 -5.12 4.34 5.16
N SER A 3 -5.68 3.50 6.06
CA SER A 3 -6.11 2.13 5.78
C SER A 3 -7.35 2.05 4.90
N GLU A 4 -8.36 2.88 5.17
CA GLU A 4 -9.51 3.08 4.28
C GLU A 4 -9.05 3.58 2.91
N ARG A 5 -8.02 4.42 2.86
CA ARG A 5 -7.53 5.00 1.60
C ARG A 5 -6.89 3.98 0.66
N THR A 6 -6.29 2.89 1.15
CA THR A 6 -5.68 1.85 0.30
C THR A 6 -6.71 0.88 -0.26
N LEU A 7 -7.68 0.44 0.56
CA LEU A 7 -8.78 -0.40 0.07
C LEU A 7 -9.72 0.40 -0.84
N ASP A 8 -10.15 1.59 -0.42
CA ASP A 8 -10.99 2.47 -1.25
C ASP A 8 -10.25 2.88 -2.54
N GLY A 9 -8.93 3.07 -2.46
CA GLY A 9 -8.09 3.33 -3.63
C GLY A 9 -8.14 2.19 -4.64
N LEU A 10 -7.97 0.95 -4.17
CA LEU A 10 -8.06 -0.25 -5.00
C LEU A 10 -9.47 -0.44 -5.58
N LEU A 11 -10.51 -0.29 -4.76
CA LEU A 11 -11.90 -0.38 -5.18
C LEU A 11 -12.24 0.69 -6.23
N LYS A 12 -11.74 1.92 -6.07
CA LYS A 12 -11.93 3.01 -7.02
C LYS A 12 -11.27 2.73 -8.37
N GLU A 13 -10.09 2.11 -8.37
CA GLU A 13 -9.42 1.69 -9.62
C GLU A 13 -10.18 0.55 -10.31
N ILE A 14 -10.70 -0.42 -9.54
CA ILE A 14 -11.56 -1.49 -10.05
C ILE A 14 -12.83 -0.92 -10.67
N ASP A 15 -13.56 -0.05 -9.96
CA ASP A 15 -14.75 0.63 -10.46
C ASP A 15 -14.45 1.43 -11.74
N GLY A 16 -13.31 2.12 -11.77
CA GLY A 16 -12.84 2.89 -12.91
C GLY A 16 -12.62 2.00 -14.14
N LEU A 17 -12.07 0.80 -13.96
CA LEU A 17 -11.87 -0.18 -15.03
C LEU A 17 -13.21 -0.78 -15.50
N VAL A 18 -14.07 -1.20 -14.57
CA VAL A 18 -15.36 -1.85 -14.89
C VAL A 18 -16.25 -0.93 -15.75
N LYS A 19 -16.21 0.38 -15.50
CA LYS A 19 -16.98 1.40 -16.25
C LYS A 19 -16.45 1.66 -17.66
N LEU A 20 -15.26 1.20 -18.04
CA LEU A 20 -14.73 1.46 -19.38
C LEU A 20 -15.48 0.68 -20.45
N SER A 21 -15.84 1.33 -21.56
CA SER A 21 -16.33 0.60 -22.74
C SER A 21 -15.25 -0.38 -23.27
N PRO A 22 -15.63 -1.56 -23.78
CA PRO A 22 -14.71 -2.47 -24.47
C PRO A 22 -13.91 -1.81 -25.61
N ALA A 23 -14.46 -0.74 -26.21
CA ALA A 23 -13.76 0.04 -27.25
C ALA A 23 -12.57 0.85 -26.72
N ASN A 24 -12.45 1.07 -25.41
CA ASN A 24 -11.42 1.89 -24.77
C ASN A 24 -10.23 1.07 -24.25
N PHE A 25 -9.86 -0.01 -24.93
CA PHE A 25 -8.81 -0.95 -24.48
C PHE A 25 -7.44 -0.29 -24.26
N SER A 26 -7.09 0.78 -24.99
CA SER A 26 -5.83 1.52 -24.76
C SER A 26 -5.81 2.26 -23.42
N PHE A 27 -6.96 2.76 -22.95
CA PHE A 27 -7.08 3.35 -21.61
C PHE A 27 -7.19 2.26 -20.55
N ALA A 28 -7.80 1.13 -20.89
CA ALA A 28 -7.93 0.00 -19.99
C ALA A 28 -6.59 -0.67 -19.66
N SER A 29 -5.65 -0.73 -20.60
CA SER A 29 -4.28 -1.21 -20.32
C SER A 29 -3.59 -0.37 -19.22
N LYS A 30 -3.65 0.97 -19.32
CA LYS A 30 -3.12 1.87 -18.27
C LYS A 30 -3.83 1.70 -16.92
N ARG A 31 -5.15 1.48 -16.93
CA ARG A 31 -5.93 1.19 -15.71
C ARG A 31 -5.56 -0.17 -15.12
N GLY A 32 -5.30 -1.17 -15.95
CA GLY A 32 -4.81 -2.48 -15.52
C GLY A 32 -3.48 -2.38 -14.79
N GLU A 33 -2.54 -1.55 -15.27
CA GLU A 33 -1.30 -1.25 -14.55
C GLU A 33 -1.57 -0.55 -13.21
N GLY A 34 -2.50 0.40 -13.18
CA GLY A 34 -2.95 1.07 -11.95
C GLY A 34 -3.52 0.09 -10.92
N ILE A 35 -4.35 -0.86 -11.35
CA ILE A 35 -4.88 -1.93 -10.50
C ILE A 35 -3.75 -2.82 -9.98
N CYS A 36 -2.81 -3.24 -10.82
CA CYS A 36 -1.67 -4.04 -10.38
C CYS A 36 -0.83 -3.32 -9.32
N LYS A 37 -0.64 -1.99 -9.48
CA LYS A 37 0.07 -1.16 -8.50
C LYS A 37 -0.71 -1.07 -7.18
N ALA A 38 -2.01 -0.77 -7.25
CA ALA A 38 -2.87 -0.69 -6.07
C ALA A 38 -2.96 -2.04 -5.32
N ILE A 39 -3.02 -3.16 -6.06
CA ILE A 39 -2.94 -4.51 -5.51
C ILE A 39 -1.64 -4.72 -4.74
N LYS A 40 -0.50 -4.31 -5.31
CA LYS A 40 0.80 -4.44 -4.67
C LYS A 40 0.87 -3.63 -3.38
N GLU A 41 0.46 -2.37 -3.43
CA GLU A 41 0.39 -1.48 -2.26
C GLU A 41 -0.53 -2.05 -1.17
N PHE A 42 -1.67 -2.61 -1.56
CA PHE A 42 -2.60 -3.25 -0.65
C PHE A 42 -2.01 -4.54 -0.04
N LYS A 43 -1.33 -5.36 -0.84
CA LYS A 43 -0.65 -6.58 -0.37
C LYS A 43 0.45 -6.28 0.64
N ASP A 44 1.23 -5.22 0.40
CA ASP A 44 2.29 -4.78 1.32
C ASP A 44 1.70 -4.24 2.63
N ALA A 45 0.45 -3.76 2.59
CA ALA A 45 -0.27 -3.27 3.76
C ALA A 45 -0.95 -4.37 4.59
N ILE A 46 -1.14 -5.58 4.09
CA ILE A 46 -1.81 -6.67 4.83
C ILE A 46 -0.85 -7.37 5.81
N GLU A 47 -1.34 -7.71 7.01
CA GLU A 47 -0.58 -8.48 8.00
C GLU A 47 -0.20 -9.88 7.49
N PRO A 48 1.03 -10.33 7.78
CA PRO A 48 1.39 -11.72 7.56
C PRO A 48 0.56 -12.64 8.47
N GLY A 49 -0.22 -13.55 7.88
CA GLY A 49 -1.05 -14.52 8.63
C GLY A 49 -2.56 -14.35 8.43
N THR A 50 -3.00 -13.49 7.51
CA THR A 50 -4.42 -13.35 7.12
C THR A 50 -5.01 -14.67 6.59
N ILE A 51 -6.21 -15.02 7.09
CA ILE A 51 -6.84 -16.35 6.95
C ILE A 51 -7.18 -16.73 5.48
N HIS A 52 -7.02 -15.82 4.52
CA HIS A 52 -7.25 -16.09 3.11
C HIS A 52 -6.14 -15.61 2.17
N ARG A 53 -4.92 -15.46 2.69
CA ARG A 53 -3.77 -14.92 1.94
C ARG A 53 -3.52 -15.65 0.62
N ASP A 54 -3.58 -16.99 0.61
CA ASP A 54 -3.33 -17.77 -0.60
C ASP A 54 -4.39 -17.57 -1.68
N SER A 55 -5.67 -17.46 -1.27
CA SER A 55 -6.78 -17.20 -2.19
C SER A 55 -6.69 -15.79 -2.77
N LEU A 56 -6.33 -14.82 -1.93
CA LEU A 56 -6.12 -13.44 -2.33
C LEU A 56 -4.92 -13.31 -3.29
N ASP A 57 -3.81 -13.98 -3.00
CA ASP A 57 -2.62 -14.00 -3.87
C ASP A 57 -2.92 -14.66 -5.23
N LYS A 58 -3.75 -15.70 -5.23
CA LYS A 58 -4.22 -16.33 -6.47
C LYS A 58 -5.08 -15.37 -7.30
N LEU A 59 -5.99 -14.63 -6.67
CA LEU A 59 -6.79 -13.60 -7.36
C LEU A 59 -5.90 -12.48 -7.91
N PHE A 60 -4.97 -11.97 -7.11
CA PHE A 60 -4.00 -10.96 -7.55
C PHE A 60 -3.18 -11.40 -8.75
N SER A 61 -2.61 -12.61 -8.70
CA SER A 61 -1.83 -13.14 -9.83
C SER A 61 -2.69 -13.32 -11.10
N THR A 62 -3.98 -13.63 -10.93
CA THR A 62 -4.92 -13.80 -12.05
C THR A 62 -5.27 -12.45 -12.68
N VAL A 63 -5.55 -11.42 -11.87
CA VAL A 63 -5.77 -10.04 -12.33
C VAL A 63 -4.52 -9.52 -13.04
N ALA A 64 -3.33 -9.70 -12.45
CA ALA A 64 -2.07 -9.26 -13.05
C ALA A 64 -1.79 -9.93 -14.40
N ARG A 65 -2.09 -11.23 -14.51
CA ARG A 65 -1.97 -11.95 -15.79
C ARG A 65 -2.94 -11.42 -16.84
N ALA A 66 -4.20 -11.17 -16.47
CA ALA A 66 -5.19 -10.61 -17.39
C ALA A 66 -4.81 -9.20 -17.85
N ALA A 67 -4.27 -8.37 -16.95
CA ALA A 67 -3.77 -7.03 -17.29
C ALA A 67 -2.58 -7.11 -18.26
N GLY A 68 -1.64 -8.04 -18.03
CA GLY A 68 -0.52 -8.28 -18.93
C GLY A 68 -0.97 -8.73 -20.33
N GLN A 69 -1.97 -9.62 -20.42
CA GLN A 69 -2.55 -10.06 -21.69
C GLN A 69 -3.17 -8.89 -22.47
N LEU A 70 -3.96 -8.05 -21.79
CA LEU A 70 -4.55 -6.86 -22.38
C LEU A 70 -3.49 -5.88 -22.90
N THR A 71 -2.43 -5.63 -22.12
CA THR A 71 -1.32 -4.78 -22.53
C THR A 71 -0.62 -5.33 -23.77
N GLN A 72 -0.36 -6.64 -23.82
CA GLN A 72 0.24 -7.27 -24.99
C GLN A 72 -0.65 -7.15 -26.23
N SER A 73 -1.95 -7.42 -26.11
CA SER A 73 -2.91 -7.28 -27.21
C SER A 73 -2.99 -5.82 -27.71
N ALA A 74 -2.92 -4.85 -26.80
CA ALA A 74 -2.90 -3.43 -27.16
C ALA A 74 -1.58 -2.99 -27.82
N LEU A 75 -0.44 -3.56 -27.43
CA LEU A 75 0.86 -3.33 -28.07
C LEU A 75 0.90 -3.93 -29.47
N ASN A 76 0.47 -5.18 -29.63
CA ASN A 76 0.42 -5.86 -30.92
C ASN A 76 -0.49 -5.13 -31.92
N LEU A 77 -1.57 -4.50 -31.45
CA LEU A 77 -2.40 -3.63 -32.29
C LEU A 77 -1.64 -2.41 -32.86
N ARG A 78 -0.68 -1.87 -32.11
CA ARG A 78 0.15 -0.73 -32.56
C ARG A 78 1.22 -1.17 -33.55
N GLU A 79 1.83 -2.32 -33.31
CA GLU A 79 2.98 -2.82 -34.06
C GLU A 79 2.56 -3.55 -35.35
N ASP A 80 1.48 -4.33 -35.31
CA ASP A 80 1.00 -5.10 -36.45
C ASP A 80 -0.28 -4.49 -37.07
N ARG A 81 -0.05 -3.63 -38.06
CA ARG A 81 -1.14 -2.97 -38.81
C ARG A 81 -1.95 -3.93 -39.68
N ARG A 82 -1.41 -5.10 -40.04
CA ARG A 82 -2.09 -6.04 -40.96
C ARG A 82 -3.19 -6.82 -40.25
N LEU A 83 -2.97 -7.17 -38.98
CA LEU A 83 -3.92 -7.93 -38.16
C LEU A 83 -4.71 -7.04 -37.18
N ARG A 84 -4.89 -5.76 -37.52
CA ARG A 84 -5.48 -4.76 -36.62
C ARG A 84 -6.88 -5.14 -36.12
N ALA A 85 -7.71 -5.73 -36.98
CA ALA A 85 -9.06 -6.15 -36.61
C ALA A 85 -9.04 -7.30 -35.58
N ASP A 86 -8.13 -8.25 -35.74
CA ASP A 86 -8.01 -9.39 -34.84
C ASP A 86 -7.37 -8.99 -33.50
N TRP A 87 -6.34 -8.16 -33.52
CA TRP A 87 -5.77 -7.58 -32.30
C TRP A 87 -6.78 -6.73 -31.53
N THR A 88 -7.69 -6.03 -32.22
CA THR A 88 -8.79 -5.31 -31.58
C THR A 88 -9.74 -6.27 -30.86
N ARG A 89 -10.11 -7.38 -31.50
CA ARG A 89 -10.97 -8.41 -30.90
C ARG A 89 -10.30 -9.06 -29.69
N PHE A 90 -9.00 -9.36 -29.78
CA PHE A 90 -8.24 -9.89 -28.64
C PHE A 90 -8.18 -8.91 -27.48
N ALA A 91 -7.87 -7.63 -27.75
CA ALA A 91 -7.85 -6.60 -26.72
C ALA A 91 -9.22 -6.40 -26.04
N GLN A 92 -10.32 -6.48 -26.80
CA GLN A 92 -11.68 -6.44 -26.24
C GLN A 92 -11.98 -7.64 -25.36
N ARG A 93 -11.62 -8.85 -25.79
CA ARG A 93 -11.80 -10.07 -25.00
C ARG A 93 -10.97 -10.04 -23.72
N ASP A 94 -9.72 -9.62 -23.81
CA ASP A 94 -8.80 -9.53 -22.67
C ASP A 94 -9.28 -8.47 -21.68
N LEU A 95 -9.89 -7.38 -22.16
CA LEU A 95 -10.54 -6.38 -21.30
C LEU A 95 -11.75 -6.94 -20.56
N ILE A 96 -12.65 -7.67 -21.25
CA ILE A 96 -13.79 -8.32 -20.58
C ILE A 96 -13.28 -9.25 -19.47
N ARG A 97 -12.29 -10.09 -19.79
CA ARG A 97 -11.69 -11.01 -18.83
C ARG A 97 -11.05 -10.29 -17.63
N LEU A 98 -10.34 -9.19 -17.88
CA LEU A 98 -9.74 -8.38 -16.81
C LEU A 98 -10.83 -7.80 -15.89
N LYS A 99 -11.96 -7.34 -16.44
CA LYS A 99 -13.09 -6.86 -15.64
C LYS A 99 -13.69 -7.95 -14.77
N ASP A 100 -13.92 -9.14 -15.32
CA ASP A 100 -14.47 -10.27 -14.56
C ASP A 100 -13.58 -10.60 -13.35
N TRP A 101 -12.26 -10.64 -13.55
CA TRP A 101 -11.32 -10.88 -12.46
C TRP A 101 -11.22 -9.72 -11.47
N ALA A 102 -11.33 -8.47 -11.95
CA ALA A 102 -11.34 -7.30 -11.08
C ALA A 102 -12.60 -7.27 -10.19
N LEU A 103 -13.75 -7.66 -10.74
CA LEU A 103 -15.00 -7.83 -9.98
C LEU A 103 -14.89 -8.97 -8.96
N ALA A 104 -14.37 -10.12 -9.36
CA ALA A 104 -14.14 -11.23 -8.43
C ALA A 104 -13.20 -10.82 -7.28
N LEU A 105 -12.19 -9.99 -7.57
CA LEU A 105 -11.33 -9.42 -6.55
C LEU A 105 -12.09 -8.47 -5.62
N GLN A 106 -12.91 -7.57 -6.17
CA GLN A 106 -13.76 -6.66 -5.38
C GLN A 106 -14.71 -7.42 -4.47
N GLU A 107 -15.42 -8.42 -4.99
CA GLU A 107 -16.31 -9.28 -4.22
C GLU A 107 -15.58 -9.97 -3.07
N PHE A 108 -14.40 -10.53 -3.36
CA PHE A 108 -13.57 -11.17 -2.34
C PHE A 108 -13.13 -10.17 -1.25
N LEU A 109 -12.68 -8.98 -1.63
CA LEU A 109 -12.22 -7.95 -0.70
C LEU A 109 -13.35 -7.46 0.20
N VAL A 110 -14.53 -7.22 -0.38
CA VAL A 110 -15.72 -6.79 0.37
C VAL A 110 -16.20 -7.89 1.32
N ALA A 111 -16.29 -9.14 0.83
CA ALA A 111 -16.74 -10.27 1.64
C ALA A 111 -15.80 -10.59 2.82
N ASN A 112 -14.51 -10.30 2.67
CA ASN A 112 -13.49 -10.64 3.66
C ASN A 112 -12.91 -9.41 4.39
N ALA A 113 -13.50 -8.23 4.22
CA ALA A 113 -12.96 -6.96 4.74
C ALA A 113 -12.65 -7.00 6.25
N SER A 114 -13.50 -7.66 7.05
CA SER A 114 -13.33 -7.82 8.50
C SER A 114 -12.20 -8.78 8.91
N SER A 115 -11.78 -9.67 8.01
CA SER A 115 -10.71 -10.66 8.24
C SER A 115 -9.34 -10.19 7.75
N LEU A 116 -9.30 -9.15 6.92
CA LEU A 116 -8.09 -8.55 6.39
C LEU A 116 -7.49 -7.59 7.43
N LYS A 117 -6.70 -8.14 8.36
CA LYS A 117 -5.91 -7.31 9.28
C LYS A 117 -4.79 -6.61 8.51
N LEU A 118 -4.72 -5.28 8.64
CA LEU A 118 -3.70 -4.45 8.01
C LEU A 118 -2.54 -4.24 8.97
N ASN A 119 -1.31 -4.36 8.46
CA ASN A 119 -0.08 -4.11 9.20
C ASN A 119 -0.11 -2.69 9.79
N SER A 120 -0.18 -2.61 11.11
CA SER A 120 -0.02 -1.36 11.88
C SER A 120 1.29 -0.62 11.54
N ARG A 121 2.30 -1.34 11.01
CA ARG A 121 3.58 -0.76 10.52
C ARG A 121 3.46 0.11 9.26
N THR A 122 2.43 -0.05 8.43
CA THR A 122 2.23 0.85 7.26
C THR A 122 1.70 2.24 7.64
N ASN A 123 1.25 2.42 8.89
CA ASN A 123 0.88 3.73 9.43
C ASN A 123 2.09 4.62 9.76
N ALA A 124 3.33 4.09 9.73
CA ALA A 124 4.55 4.88 9.88
C ALA A 124 5.02 5.58 8.58
N GLY A 125 4.17 5.58 7.55
CA GLY A 125 4.39 6.31 6.29
C GLY A 125 3.90 7.77 6.32
N SER A 126 3.26 8.24 7.40
CA SER A 126 3.20 9.69 7.62
C SER A 126 4.63 10.13 7.90
N LYS A 127 5.15 11.02 7.07
CA LYS A 127 6.43 11.69 7.23
C LYS A 127 6.44 12.36 8.63
N ILE A 128 6.74 11.60 9.69
CA ILE A 128 6.86 12.12 11.06
C ILE A 128 7.93 13.17 10.96
N ASP A 129 7.55 14.41 11.25
CA ASP A 129 8.54 15.44 11.39
C ASP A 129 9.26 15.18 12.70
N LEU A 130 10.37 14.46 12.61
CA LEU A 130 11.18 14.04 13.75
C LEU A 130 11.57 15.24 14.62
N GLU A 131 11.69 16.43 14.01
CA GLU A 131 11.95 17.67 14.73
C GLU A 131 10.76 18.08 15.61
N GLU A 132 9.54 18.02 15.08
CA GLU A 132 8.30 18.29 15.82
C GLU A 132 8.10 17.27 16.96
N MET A 133 8.38 15.99 16.70
CA MET A 133 8.27 14.92 17.69
C MET A 133 9.26 15.11 18.84
N LEU A 134 10.51 15.47 18.55
CA LEU A 134 11.51 15.76 19.58
C LEU A 134 11.12 16.98 20.42
N LYS A 135 10.53 18.02 19.79
CA LYS A 135 10.03 19.21 20.51
C LYS A 135 8.91 18.84 21.49
N VAL A 136 7.98 17.96 21.08
CA VAL A 136 6.90 17.48 21.96
C VAL A 136 7.47 16.67 23.12
N LEU A 137 8.36 15.71 22.85
CA LEU A 137 8.98 14.88 23.89
C LEU A 137 9.79 15.70 24.90
N HIS A 138 10.44 16.77 24.45
CA HIS A 138 11.16 17.68 25.33
C HIS A 138 10.21 18.53 26.18
N LYS A 139 9.16 19.09 25.56
CA LYS A 139 8.13 19.87 26.24
C LYS A 139 7.40 19.09 27.34
N ASP A 140 7.21 17.79 27.12
CA ASP A 140 6.57 16.88 28.07
C ASP A 140 7.55 16.31 29.11
N ASN A 141 8.80 16.83 29.18
CA ASN A 141 9.89 16.34 30.03
C ASN A 141 10.21 14.84 29.87
N ALA A 142 9.82 14.22 28.75
CA ALA A 142 10.06 12.81 28.48
C ALA A 142 11.52 12.53 28.07
N ILE A 143 12.24 13.55 27.56
CA ILE A 143 13.68 13.49 27.27
C ILE A 143 14.40 14.67 27.91
N SER A 144 15.65 14.45 28.34
CA SER A 144 16.47 15.50 28.93
C SER A 144 16.91 16.55 27.89
N GLU A 145 17.20 17.78 28.34
CA GLU A 145 17.76 18.86 27.51
C GLU A 145 18.98 18.40 26.70
N ARG A 146 19.86 17.64 27.35
CA ARG A 146 21.07 17.08 26.72
C ARG A 146 20.72 16.10 25.61
N THR A 147 19.72 15.25 25.82
CA THR A 147 19.24 14.26 24.84
C THR A 147 18.55 14.95 23.66
N PHE A 148 17.74 15.97 23.93
CA PHE A 148 17.09 16.78 22.92
C PHE A 148 18.11 17.50 22.02
N PHE A 149 19.10 18.17 22.61
CA PHE A 149 20.14 18.88 21.86
C PHE A 149 20.99 17.93 20.99
N MET A 150 21.36 16.77 21.51
CA MET A 150 22.12 15.76 20.78
C MET A 150 21.35 15.24 19.55
N LEU A 151 20.06 14.90 19.71
CA LEU A 151 19.23 14.35 18.64
C LEU A 151 18.87 15.38 17.58
N THR A 152 18.56 16.63 17.97
CA THR A 152 18.28 17.72 17.03
C THR A 152 19.52 18.13 16.24
N THR A 153 20.69 18.21 16.89
CA THR A 153 21.98 18.50 16.22
C THR A 153 22.34 17.40 15.22
N TYR A 154 22.13 16.14 15.57
CA TYR A 154 22.38 15.01 14.67
C TYR A 154 21.46 15.02 13.45
N LEU A 155 20.18 15.35 13.62
CA LEU A 155 19.22 15.48 12.52
C LEU A 155 19.57 16.62 11.56
N ALA A 156 20.04 17.76 12.10
CA ALA A 156 20.47 18.91 11.30
C ALA A 156 21.74 18.61 10.48
N GLN A 157 22.66 17.81 11.00
CA GLN A 157 23.95 17.50 10.35
C GLN A 157 23.86 16.39 9.29
N ASN A 158 23.02 15.38 9.49
CA ASN A 158 23.04 14.18 8.64
C ASN A 158 21.87 14.08 7.65
N GLY A 159 20.86 14.95 7.75
CA GLY A 159 19.62 14.81 7.00
C GLY A 159 18.91 13.47 7.30
N ARG A 160 17.69 13.29 6.78
CA ARG A 160 16.82 12.13 7.07
C ARG A 160 17.34 10.77 6.57
N SER A 161 18.58 10.69 6.09
CA SER A 161 19.03 9.62 5.19
C SER A 161 20.06 8.64 5.75
N LYS A 162 20.69 8.86 6.91
CA LYS A 162 21.62 7.86 7.48
C LYS A 162 21.64 7.85 9.01
N LEU A 163 20.72 7.11 9.61
CA LEU A 163 20.82 6.68 11.02
C LEU A 163 21.62 5.38 11.08
N ASN A 164 22.95 5.49 11.08
CA ASN A 164 23.86 4.34 11.21
C ASN A 164 24.71 4.40 12.50
N ASP A 165 24.45 5.35 13.39
CA ASP A 165 25.14 5.43 14.68
C ASP A 165 24.53 4.42 15.67
N PRO A 166 25.28 3.37 16.09
CA PRO A 166 24.76 2.31 16.95
C PRO A 166 24.31 2.83 18.32
N THR A 167 24.93 3.90 18.82
CA THR A 167 24.58 4.53 20.10
C THR A 167 23.20 5.21 20.02
N ILE A 168 22.90 5.83 18.89
CA ILE A 168 21.61 6.48 18.64
C ILE A 168 20.53 5.44 18.38
N ILE A 169 20.84 4.37 17.66
CA ILE A 169 19.93 3.23 17.45
C ILE A 169 19.56 2.59 18.79
N GLU A 170 20.52 2.41 19.69
CA GLU A 170 20.27 1.85 21.03
C GLU A 170 19.39 2.79 21.87
N GLN A 171 19.64 4.09 21.84
CA GLN A 171 18.81 5.07 22.54
C GLN A 171 17.38 5.15 21.99
N ILE A 172 17.22 5.15 20.66
CA ILE A 172 15.90 5.10 20.02
C ILE A 172 15.18 3.80 20.37
N SER A 173 15.89 2.67 20.39
CA SER A 173 15.30 1.38 20.79
C SER A 173 14.81 1.41 22.23
N ARG A 174 15.60 1.98 23.16
CA ARG A 174 15.19 2.14 24.57
C ARG A 174 13.95 3.02 24.71
N ILE A 175 13.92 4.17 24.01
CA ILE A 175 12.75 5.07 24.01
C ILE A 175 11.51 4.37 23.42
N SER A 176 11.69 3.62 22.33
CA SER A 176 10.60 2.87 21.69
C SER A 176 10.03 1.79 22.61
N THR A 177 10.88 1.10 23.37
CA THR A 177 10.43 0.11 24.37
C THR A 177 9.63 0.78 25.48
N GLN A 178 10.13 1.88 26.04
CA GLN A 178 9.43 2.63 27.08
C GLN A 178 8.08 3.20 26.62
N LEU A 179 7.99 3.69 25.38
CA LEU A 179 6.72 4.16 24.80
C LEU A 179 5.73 3.02 24.57
N SER A 180 6.22 1.83 24.20
CA SER A 180 5.36 0.65 24.03
C SER A 180 4.79 0.19 25.37
N GLU A 181 5.62 0.12 26.41
CA GLU A 181 5.21 -0.21 27.78
C GLU A 181 4.18 0.80 28.32
N LEU A 182 4.40 2.10 28.09
CA LEU A 182 3.43 3.14 28.47
C LEU A 182 2.11 3.04 27.69
N HIS A 183 2.14 2.60 26.43
CA HIS A 183 0.94 2.39 25.64
C HIS A 183 0.13 1.18 26.13
N GLU A 184 0.81 0.10 26.47
CA GLU A 184 0.20 -1.08 27.09
C GLU A 184 -0.42 -0.74 28.45
N MET A 185 0.28 0.00 29.31
CA MET A 185 -0.28 0.47 30.59
C MET A 185 -1.51 1.37 30.39
N ARG A 186 -1.50 2.24 29.37
CA ARG A 186 -2.66 3.09 29.05
C ARG A 186 -3.86 2.28 28.56
N GLN A 187 -3.65 1.22 27.78
CA GLN A 187 -4.74 0.33 27.36
C GLN A 187 -5.34 -0.42 28.56
N VAL A 188 -4.50 -0.94 29.46
CA VAL A 188 -4.96 -1.61 30.68
C VAL A 188 -5.76 -0.66 31.60
N ILE A 189 -5.38 0.61 31.68
CA ILE A 189 -6.13 1.64 32.44
C ILE A 189 -7.44 2.04 31.75
N SER A 190 -7.51 2.00 30.41
CA SER A 190 -8.70 2.35 29.65
C SER A 190 -9.75 1.24 29.59
N ASP A 191 -9.33 0.00 29.83
CA ASP A 191 -10.18 -1.20 29.83
C ASP A 191 -10.65 -1.61 31.25
N ALA A 192 -10.25 -0.86 32.28
CA ALA A 192 -10.64 -1.02 33.69
C ALA A 192 -11.69 0.02 34.11
#